data_AF-A0A350FYI1-F1
#
_entry.id   AF-A0A350FYI1-F1
#
_cell.length_a   1.000
_cell.length_b   1.000
_cell.length_c   1.000
_cell.angle_alpha   90.00
_cell.angle_beta   90.00
_cell.angle_gamma   90.00
#
_symmetry.space_group_name_H-M   'P 1'
#
loop_
_entity.id
_entity.type
_entity.pdbx_description
1 polymer ?
#
loop_
_entity_poly.entity_id
_entity_poly.type
_entity_poly.pdbx_seq_one_letter_code
_entity_poly.pdbx_strand_id
1 'polypeptide(L)'
;MKIYLDTIGCRLNQSEIETMARQFRAAGHEIVASADSADMAVVNTCAVTNDAASASRGKIRQIARAGVEKIVATGCWSTLQPQKAYDLPNVMHVISNDRKDHLIADVLDLSQKSFDLEPITREPLPGLHRRTRAFIKVQDGCDNQCTFCITTVARGEGRSRTVADIVLDIQSALDGGAKEVVLTGVHLGSWGYDFDSHLTELTKAILRETDVPRLRLSSLEPWDLSNEFFSLWDDNRLMPHLHLPLQSGSASTLKRMRRHTTPKSFRELVFAAREVIPNVAITTDIIAGFPGETEEEFAETLDFVREINFAGGHVFTYSPRPGTAAARMKGQVKPELRKKRNHILHDVLEESAIYYREKFVGRNVSVLWESTSEMGEQGWLMEGHSENYLRVNAFAPFPRWNEVDQVLLNETDGEKMKGVILKSG
;
A
#
# COMPACT_ATOMS: atom_id res chain seq x y z
N MET A 1 -6.13 29.12 5.66
CA MET A 1 -4.73 28.90 5.25
C MET A 1 -4.70 27.88 4.13
N LYS A 2 -3.73 27.98 3.24
CA LYS A 2 -3.40 27.00 2.20
C LYS A 2 -2.44 25.95 2.76
N ILE A 3 -2.82 24.68 2.70
CA ILE A 3 -2.10 23.56 3.29
C ILE A 3 -1.61 22.63 2.18
N TYR A 4 -0.30 22.38 2.15
CA TYR A 4 0.29 21.35 1.29
C TYR A 4 0.47 20.06 2.07
N LEU A 5 0.04 18.94 1.49
CA LEU A 5 0.13 17.63 2.10
C LEU A 5 0.99 16.72 1.23
N ASP A 6 2.02 16.11 1.83
CA ASP A 6 2.87 15.15 1.15
C ASP A 6 3.10 13.91 2.00
N THR A 7 3.34 12.79 1.34
CA THR A 7 3.47 11.48 1.97
C THR A 7 4.50 10.64 1.24
N ILE A 8 5.34 9.95 2.01
CA ILE A 8 6.31 8.99 1.50
C ILE A 8 5.92 7.63 2.07
N GLY A 9 6.04 6.57 1.27
CA GLY A 9 5.94 5.19 1.74
C GLY A 9 4.67 4.49 1.31
N CYS A 10 3.99 3.86 2.26
CA CYS A 10 2.98 2.83 2.01
C CYS A 10 1.56 3.39 1.84
N ARG A 11 0.63 2.50 1.44
CA ARG A 11 -0.82 2.77 1.33
C ARG A 11 -1.43 3.28 2.64
N LEU A 12 -0.92 2.83 3.78
CA LEU A 12 -1.34 3.33 5.10
C LEU A 12 -1.00 4.82 5.26
N ASN A 13 0.21 5.24 4.90
CA ASN A 13 0.58 6.65 4.95
C ASN A 13 -0.24 7.50 3.96
N GLN A 14 -0.75 6.91 2.89
CA GLN A 14 -1.66 7.56 1.93
C GLN A 14 -3.07 7.73 2.54
N SER A 15 -3.61 6.69 3.18
CA SER A 15 -4.88 6.79 3.90
C SER A 15 -4.85 7.85 5.01
N GLU A 16 -3.76 7.91 5.77
CA GLU A 16 -3.60 8.90 6.85
C GLU A 16 -3.54 10.34 6.31
N ILE A 17 -2.83 10.59 5.20
CA ILE A 17 -2.72 11.95 4.65
C ILE A 17 -4.06 12.43 4.06
N GLU A 18 -4.86 11.52 3.51
CA GLU A 18 -6.21 11.83 3.04
C GLU A 18 -7.16 12.11 4.21
N THR A 19 -7.01 11.41 5.34
CA THR A 19 -7.73 11.72 6.58
C THR A 19 -7.39 13.13 7.08
N MET A 20 -6.09 13.49 7.09
CA MET A 20 -5.64 14.84 7.47
C MET A 20 -6.21 15.91 6.52
N ALA A 21 -6.26 15.63 5.21
CA ALA A 21 -6.84 16.54 4.23
C ALA A 21 -8.31 16.84 4.53
N ARG A 22 -9.09 15.82 4.87
CA ARG A 22 -10.50 15.98 5.27
C ARG A 22 -10.62 16.82 6.54
N GLN A 23 -9.79 16.56 7.55
CA GLN A 23 -9.80 17.33 8.80
C GLN A 23 -9.41 18.80 8.61
N PHE A 24 -8.41 19.10 7.76
CA PHE A 24 -8.08 20.48 7.41
C PHE A 24 -9.21 21.19 6.65
N ARG A 25 -9.85 20.52 5.68
CA ARG A 25 -11.02 21.06 4.99
C ARG A 25 -12.17 21.34 5.96
N ALA A 26 -12.43 20.43 6.90
CA ALA A 26 -13.44 20.59 7.96
C ALA A 26 -13.21 21.85 8.80
N ALA A 27 -11.94 22.16 9.08
CA ALA A 27 -11.53 23.36 9.80
C ALA A 27 -11.45 24.62 8.91
N GLY A 28 -11.93 24.58 7.66
CA GLY A 28 -11.99 25.74 6.76
C GLY A 28 -10.69 26.06 6.03
N HIS A 29 -9.76 25.10 5.93
CA HIS A 29 -8.51 25.26 5.20
C HIS A 29 -8.59 24.75 3.76
N GLU A 30 -7.79 25.34 2.88
CA GLU A 30 -7.68 24.95 1.48
C GLU A 30 -6.50 23.99 1.30
N ILE A 31 -6.71 22.84 0.63
CA ILE A 31 -5.62 21.94 0.27
C ILE A 31 -5.08 22.32 -1.11
N VAL A 32 -3.77 22.56 -1.22
CA VAL A 32 -3.14 23.01 -2.46
C VAL A 32 -2.27 21.95 -3.12
N ALA A 33 -2.11 22.05 -4.45
CA ALA A 33 -1.40 21.06 -5.26
C ALA A 33 0.14 21.15 -5.15
N SER A 34 0.67 22.30 -4.76
CA SER A 34 2.09 22.60 -4.79
C SER A 34 2.55 23.32 -3.53
N ALA A 35 3.77 23.00 -3.07
CA ALA A 35 4.34 23.52 -1.84
C ALA A 35 4.58 25.04 -1.88
N ASP A 36 4.95 25.59 -3.02
CA ASP A 36 5.21 27.03 -3.23
C ASP A 36 3.97 27.92 -3.02
N SER A 37 2.77 27.33 -3.02
CA SER A 37 1.51 28.03 -2.80
C SER A 37 0.96 27.89 -1.37
N ALA A 38 1.69 27.21 -0.48
CA ALA A 38 1.20 26.82 0.84
C ALA A 38 1.71 27.71 1.97
N ASP A 39 0.82 28.03 2.91
CA ASP A 39 1.16 28.69 4.18
C ASP A 39 1.80 27.69 5.17
N MET A 40 1.45 26.41 5.06
CA MET A 40 1.94 25.31 5.89
C MET A 40 1.99 24.01 5.10
N ALA A 41 2.93 23.14 5.45
CA ALA A 41 2.98 21.78 4.93
C ALA A 41 2.96 20.71 6.03
N VAL A 42 2.31 19.58 5.75
CA VAL A 42 2.42 18.35 6.56
C VAL A 42 3.07 17.26 5.73
N VAL A 43 4.12 16.65 6.27
CA VAL A 43 4.85 15.55 5.61
C VAL A 43 4.73 14.27 6.44
N ASN A 44 4.03 13.26 5.89
CA ASN A 44 3.96 11.93 6.48
C ASN A 44 5.13 11.06 6.00
N THR A 45 6.08 10.80 6.90
CA THR A 45 7.39 10.22 6.61
C THR A 45 7.39 8.69 6.70
N CYS A 46 8.31 8.06 5.98
CA CYS A 46 8.49 6.60 5.98
C CYS A 46 9.89 6.19 6.42
N ALA A 47 9.97 5.07 7.14
CA ALA A 47 11.20 4.50 7.65
C ALA A 47 11.46 3.04 7.24
N VAL A 48 10.61 2.46 6.39
CA VAL A 48 10.69 1.03 6.01
C VAL A 48 12.05 0.70 5.40
N THR A 49 12.56 1.57 4.53
CA THR A 49 13.90 1.44 3.93
C THR A 49 14.78 2.65 4.24
N ASN A 50 16.09 2.52 4.03
CA ASN A 50 17.02 3.66 4.10
C ASN A 50 16.67 4.72 3.06
N ASP A 51 16.26 4.30 1.87
CA ASP A 51 15.89 5.21 0.77
C ASP A 51 14.60 5.96 1.10
N ALA A 52 13.59 5.29 1.65
CA ALA A 52 12.36 5.95 2.09
C ALA A 52 12.62 6.99 3.21
N ALA A 53 13.51 6.65 4.16
CA ALA A 53 13.93 7.60 5.19
C ALA A 53 14.71 8.78 4.59
N SER A 54 15.54 8.53 3.57
CA SER A 54 16.28 9.58 2.85
C SER A 54 15.35 10.49 2.06
N ALA A 55 14.41 9.91 1.30
CA ALA A 55 13.38 10.62 0.56
C ALA A 55 12.51 11.49 1.47
N SER A 56 12.14 10.98 2.66
CA SER A 56 11.39 11.75 3.66
C SER A 56 12.14 13.03 4.07
N ARG A 57 13.44 12.93 4.40
CA ARG A 57 14.27 14.11 4.72
C ARG A 57 14.45 15.02 3.51
N GLY A 58 14.66 14.45 2.33
CA GLY A 58 14.82 15.19 1.08
C GLY A 58 13.59 16.01 0.76
N LYS A 59 12.39 15.44 0.98
CA LYS A 59 11.12 16.10 0.75
C LYS A 59 10.89 17.28 1.67
N ILE A 60 11.14 17.14 2.98
CA ILE A 60 11.04 18.26 3.93
C ILE A 60 11.95 19.42 3.50
N ARG A 61 13.21 19.13 3.13
CA ARG A 61 14.13 20.18 2.63
C ARG A 61 13.67 20.79 1.31
N GLN A 62 13.08 20.00 0.42
CA GLN A 62 12.53 20.51 -0.84
C GLN A 62 11.38 21.49 -0.57
N ILE A 63 10.46 21.15 0.33
CA ILE A 63 9.33 22.00 0.72
C ILE A 63 9.82 23.30 1.37
N ALA A 64 10.78 23.23 2.30
CA ALA A 64 11.36 24.43 2.90
C ALA A 64 12.01 25.35 1.86
N ARG A 65 12.74 24.78 0.88
CA ARG A 65 13.33 25.55 -0.24
C ARG A 65 12.28 26.15 -1.19
N ALA A 66 11.08 25.59 -1.23
CA ALA A 66 9.97 26.13 -2.01
C ALA A 66 9.31 27.36 -1.34
N GLY A 67 9.78 27.76 -0.15
CA GLY A 67 9.30 28.95 0.55
C GLY A 67 8.32 28.69 1.69
N VAL A 68 8.00 27.42 1.99
CA VAL A 68 7.10 27.10 3.11
C VAL A 68 7.82 27.31 4.45
N GLU A 69 7.34 28.26 5.24
CA GLU A 69 7.92 28.61 6.54
C GLU A 69 7.47 27.73 7.70
N LYS A 70 6.34 27.01 7.55
CA LYS A 70 5.74 26.17 8.60
C LYS A 70 5.60 24.72 8.14
N ILE A 71 6.41 23.82 8.69
CA ILE A 71 6.36 22.38 8.37
C ILE A 71 6.04 21.55 9.61
N VAL A 72 5.08 20.63 9.46
CA VAL A 72 4.77 19.58 10.44
C VAL A 72 5.28 18.24 9.90
N ALA A 73 6.16 17.58 10.64
CA ALA A 73 6.66 16.25 10.29
C ALA A 73 5.98 15.17 11.13
N THR A 74 5.38 14.18 10.48
CA THR A 74 4.79 13.01 11.14
C THR A 74 5.19 11.72 10.43
N GLY A 75 4.74 10.55 10.90
CA GLY A 75 5.03 9.25 10.29
C GLY A 75 6.17 8.47 10.94
N CYS A 76 6.52 7.35 10.33
CA CYS A 76 7.42 6.37 10.95
C CYS A 76 8.84 6.91 11.16
N TRP A 77 9.38 7.70 10.24
CA TRP A 77 10.76 8.17 10.38
C TRP A 77 10.88 9.26 11.44
N SER A 78 9.97 10.23 11.44
CA SER A 78 9.96 11.29 12.45
C SER A 78 9.65 10.74 13.85
N THR A 79 8.83 9.69 13.97
CA THR A 79 8.61 8.98 15.25
C THR A 79 9.89 8.32 15.77
N LEU A 80 10.66 7.68 14.90
CA LEU A 80 11.90 6.99 15.29
C LEU A 80 13.08 7.93 15.52
N GLN A 81 13.07 9.12 14.91
CA GLN A 81 14.17 10.09 14.94
C GLN A 81 13.65 11.51 15.16
N PRO A 82 12.95 11.79 16.29
CA PRO A 82 12.20 13.03 16.48
C PRO A 82 13.11 14.26 16.47
N GLN A 83 14.24 14.21 17.19
CA GLN A 83 15.18 15.33 17.21
C GLN A 83 15.73 15.64 15.82
N LYS A 84 16.14 14.61 15.05
CA LYS A 84 16.64 14.83 13.69
C LYS A 84 15.58 15.36 12.73
N ALA A 85 14.30 15.06 12.97
CA ALA A 85 13.20 15.64 12.21
C ALA A 85 12.99 17.11 12.57
N TYR A 86 13.07 17.43 13.87
CA TYR A 86 12.97 18.80 14.39
C TYR A 86 14.12 19.69 13.89
N ASP A 87 15.33 19.14 13.79
CA ASP A 87 16.51 19.87 13.30
C ASP A 87 16.46 20.17 11.78
N LEU A 88 15.45 19.69 11.04
CA LEU A 88 15.29 20.01 9.63
C LEU A 88 14.73 21.43 9.43
N PRO A 89 15.06 22.10 8.31
CA PRO A 89 14.60 23.46 8.06
C PRO A 89 13.09 23.61 8.14
N ASN A 90 12.63 24.67 8.82
CA ASN A 90 11.24 25.09 8.94
C ASN A 90 10.30 24.08 9.60
N VAL A 91 10.82 23.01 10.22
CA VAL A 91 10.00 22.07 10.99
C VAL A 91 9.64 22.69 12.34
N MET A 92 8.36 22.97 12.54
CA MET A 92 7.83 23.55 13.78
C MET A 92 7.33 22.48 14.75
N HIS A 93 6.73 21.41 14.21
CA HIS A 93 6.17 20.33 15.00
C HIS A 93 6.61 18.97 14.47
N VAL A 94 6.94 18.08 15.40
CA VAL A 94 7.16 16.67 15.14
C VAL A 94 6.11 15.87 15.91
N ILE A 95 5.18 15.27 15.18
CA ILE A 95 4.05 14.50 15.74
C ILE A 95 4.29 13.02 15.51
N SER A 96 4.38 12.26 16.60
CA SER A 96 4.60 10.81 16.58
C SER A 96 3.36 10.06 16.09
N ASN A 97 3.54 8.82 15.62
CA ASN A 97 2.45 8.01 15.06
C ASN A 97 1.30 7.78 16.04
N ASP A 98 1.60 7.55 17.32
CA ASP A 98 0.62 7.34 18.40
C ASP A 98 -0.23 8.58 18.71
N ARG A 99 0.23 9.78 18.32
CA ARG A 99 -0.51 11.05 18.48
C ARG A 99 -1.09 11.58 17.17
N LYS A 100 -0.99 10.81 16.08
CA LYS A 100 -1.35 11.29 14.73
C LYS A 100 -2.83 11.63 14.60
N ASP A 101 -3.70 10.93 15.31
CA ASP A 101 -5.15 11.19 15.29
C ASP A 101 -5.51 12.56 15.92
N HIS A 102 -4.61 13.13 16.73
CA HIS A 102 -4.74 14.46 17.34
C HIS A 102 -3.98 15.55 16.57
N LEU A 103 -3.25 15.21 15.50
CA LEU A 103 -2.32 16.12 14.83
C LEU A 103 -2.96 17.45 14.45
N ILE A 104 -4.15 17.41 13.85
CA ILE A 104 -4.82 18.61 13.35
C ILE A 104 -5.34 19.48 14.50
N ALA A 105 -5.87 18.84 15.55
CA ALA A 105 -6.29 19.52 16.77
C ALA A 105 -5.11 20.23 17.44
N ASP A 106 -3.97 19.53 17.57
CA ASP A 106 -2.75 20.07 18.17
C ASP A 106 -2.15 21.23 17.35
N VAL A 107 -2.15 21.12 16.01
CA VAL A 107 -1.56 22.13 15.12
C VAL A 107 -2.44 23.38 15.01
N LEU A 108 -3.76 23.23 15.09
CA LEU A 108 -4.71 24.35 14.99
C LEU A 108 -5.16 24.91 16.34
N ASP A 109 -4.68 24.34 17.46
CA ASP A 109 -5.12 24.66 18.83
C ASP A 109 -6.65 24.56 19.00
N LEU A 110 -7.20 23.44 18.49
CA LEU A 110 -8.64 23.14 18.51
C LEU A 110 -8.93 21.94 19.41
N SER A 111 -10.16 21.86 19.92
CA SER A 111 -10.63 20.63 20.58
C SER A 111 -10.71 19.48 19.57
N GLN A 112 -10.32 18.27 19.98
CA GLN A 112 -10.48 17.07 19.13
C GLN A 112 -11.94 16.84 18.72
N LYS A 113 -12.89 17.16 19.60
CA LYS A 113 -14.34 17.06 19.33
C LYS A 113 -14.80 17.95 18.17
N SER A 114 -14.03 18.97 17.80
CA SER A 114 -14.31 19.83 16.64
C SER A 114 -14.14 19.08 15.32
N PHE A 115 -13.53 17.89 15.32
CA PHE A 115 -13.33 17.05 14.14
C PHE A 115 -14.20 15.79 14.14
N ASP A 116 -15.09 15.62 15.13
CA ASP A 116 -16.15 14.59 15.17
C ASP A 116 -17.36 14.97 14.29
N LEU A 117 -17.17 15.88 13.33
CA LEU A 117 -18.27 16.39 12.50
C LEU A 117 -18.58 15.46 11.33
N GLU A 118 -19.89 15.34 11.08
CA GLU A 118 -20.63 14.63 10.03
C GLU A 118 -19.87 14.35 8.72
N PRO A 119 -20.16 13.24 8.00
CA PRO A 119 -19.28 12.71 6.97
C PRO A 119 -19.03 13.73 5.86
N ILE A 120 -17.92 14.46 5.97
CA ILE A 120 -17.43 15.29 4.88
C ILE A 120 -17.03 14.31 3.77
N THR A 121 -17.68 14.50 2.63
CA THR A 121 -17.36 13.83 1.37
C THR A 121 -15.85 13.80 1.16
N ARG A 122 -15.29 12.62 0.88
CA ARG A 122 -13.86 12.48 0.64
C ARG A 122 -13.51 13.06 -0.72
N GLU A 123 -12.96 14.26 -0.72
CA GLU A 123 -12.37 14.83 -1.92
C GLU A 123 -10.92 14.33 -2.09
N PRO A 124 -10.56 13.80 -3.28
CA PRO A 124 -9.17 13.47 -3.59
C PRO A 124 -8.22 14.64 -3.31
N LEU A 125 -6.98 14.32 -2.95
CA LEU A 125 -5.92 15.33 -2.87
C LEU A 125 -5.69 15.94 -4.27
N PRO A 126 -5.32 17.22 -4.36
CA PRO A 126 -4.91 17.81 -5.63
C PRO A 126 -3.49 17.36 -6.03
N GLY A 127 -3.13 17.61 -7.29
CA GLY A 127 -1.77 17.40 -7.80
C GLY A 127 -1.34 15.92 -7.82
N LEU A 128 -0.08 15.67 -7.45
CA LEU A 128 0.57 14.35 -7.57
C LEU A 128 -0.06 13.23 -6.73
N HIS A 129 -0.83 13.61 -5.71
CA HIS A 129 -1.52 12.67 -4.82
C HIS A 129 -3.00 12.51 -5.16
N ARG A 130 -3.44 13.02 -6.31
CA ARG A 130 -4.79 12.80 -6.82
C ARG A 130 -4.97 11.34 -7.21
N ARG A 131 -5.89 10.65 -6.55
CA ARG A 131 -6.16 9.22 -6.74
C ARG A 131 -7.64 8.97 -7.00
N THR A 132 -7.91 7.87 -7.69
CA THR A 132 -9.25 7.33 -7.94
C THR A 132 -9.68 6.32 -6.88
N ARG A 133 -8.71 5.54 -6.37
CA ARG A 133 -8.91 4.55 -5.32
C ARG A 133 -8.79 5.18 -3.94
N ALA A 134 -9.73 4.83 -3.06
CA ALA A 134 -9.73 5.28 -1.67
C ALA A 134 -9.03 4.25 -0.77
N PHE A 135 -7.90 4.63 -0.17
CA PHE A 135 -7.27 3.81 0.87
C PHE A 135 -7.93 4.09 2.23
N ILE A 136 -8.41 3.04 2.89
CA ILE A 136 -9.09 3.11 4.19
C ILE A 136 -8.25 2.37 5.23
N LYS A 137 -7.63 3.10 6.15
CA LYS A 137 -6.96 2.53 7.32
C LYS A 137 -8.01 1.83 8.16
N VAL A 138 -7.87 0.52 8.35
CA VAL A 138 -8.74 -0.25 9.25
C VAL A 138 -7.98 -0.75 10.49
N GLN A 139 -6.66 -0.89 10.37
CA GLN A 139 -5.78 -1.47 11.37
C GLN A 139 -4.46 -0.68 11.42
N ASP A 140 -3.85 -0.53 12.59
CA ASP A 140 -2.55 0.13 12.78
C ASP A 140 -1.69 -0.65 13.78
N GLY A 141 -0.37 -0.46 13.76
CA GLY A 141 0.57 -1.20 14.61
C GLY A 141 0.62 -2.71 14.31
N CYS A 142 1.48 -3.47 14.99
CA CYS A 142 1.59 -4.91 14.78
C CYS A 142 2.33 -5.59 15.94
N ASP A 143 1.77 -6.69 16.44
CA ASP A 143 2.31 -7.42 17.60
C ASP A 143 3.34 -8.50 17.20
N ASN A 144 3.53 -8.73 15.90
CA ASN A 144 4.55 -9.64 15.41
C ASN A 144 5.96 -9.13 15.72
N GLN A 145 6.90 -10.06 15.95
CA GLN A 145 8.29 -9.74 16.25
C GLN A 145 9.24 -10.15 15.12
N CYS A 146 8.86 -9.84 13.87
CA CYS A 146 9.69 -10.08 12.69
C CYS A 146 11.05 -9.37 12.87
N THR A 147 12.15 -10.11 12.73
CA THR A 147 13.47 -9.63 13.20
C THR A 147 14.00 -8.42 12.42
N PHE A 148 13.51 -8.18 11.21
CA PHE A 148 13.87 -7.05 10.35
C PHE A 148 12.89 -5.86 10.40
N CYS A 149 11.70 -6.03 10.98
CA CYS A 149 10.64 -5.04 10.85
C CYS A 149 10.88 -3.86 11.77
N ILE A 150 11.10 -2.67 11.19
CA ILE A 150 11.20 -1.42 11.94
C ILE A 150 9.83 -0.78 12.19
N THR A 151 8.80 -1.18 11.44
CA THR A 151 7.45 -0.60 11.52
C THR A 151 6.82 -0.86 12.88
N THR A 152 7.02 -2.03 13.49
CA THR A 152 6.54 -2.35 14.84
C THR A 152 7.12 -1.40 15.88
N VAL A 153 8.41 -1.05 15.75
CA VAL A 153 9.06 -0.04 16.60
C VAL A 153 8.48 1.36 16.38
N ALA A 154 8.10 1.68 15.14
CA ALA A 154 7.62 3.00 14.77
C ALA A 154 6.12 3.23 15.05
N ARG A 155 5.31 2.18 15.07
CA ARG A 155 3.84 2.25 15.15
C ARG A 155 3.26 1.59 16.40
N GLY A 156 4.02 0.76 17.11
CA GLY A 156 3.60 0.11 18.34
C GLY A 156 2.68 -1.09 18.12
N GLU A 157 1.91 -1.39 19.16
CA GLU A 157 0.99 -2.54 19.27
C GLU A 157 -0.17 -2.46 18.27
N GLY A 158 -0.71 -3.62 17.91
CA GLY A 158 -1.85 -3.75 17.01
C GLY A 158 -3.11 -3.09 17.58
N ARG A 159 -3.80 -2.30 16.75
CA ARG A 159 -5.09 -1.67 17.07
C ARG A 159 -6.00 -1.66 15.86
N SER A 160 -7.27 -1.94 16.07
CA SER A 160 -8.30 -1.95 15.04
C SER A 160 -9.23 -0.74 15.16
N ARG A 161 -9.74 -0.25 14.02
CA ARG A 161 -10.90 0.64 14.00
C ARG A 161 -12.18 -0.18 14.06
N THR A 162 -13.23 0.41 14.63
CA THR A 162 -14.54 -0.23 14.70
C THR A 162 -15.16 -0.38 13.32
N VAL A 163 -16.04 -1.37 13.15
CA VAL A 163 -16.79 -1.57 11.90
C VAL A 163 -17.57 -0.31 11.52
N ALA A 164 -18.22 0.34 12.49
CA ALA A 164 -19.01 1.55 12.26
C ALA A 164 -18.15 2.69 11.67
N ASP A 165 -16.97 2.94 12.25
CA ASP A 165 -16.06 3.98 11.74
C ASP A 165 -15.55 3.67 10.33
N ILE A 166 -15.33 2.39 10.03
CA ILE A 166 -14.85 1.95 8.72
C ILE A 166 -15.95 2.10 7.68
N VAL A 167 -17.17 1.68 7.98
CA VAL A 167 -18.34 1.83 7.09
C VAL A 167 -18.61 3.30 6.79
N LEU A 168 -18.55 4.18 7.79
CA LEU A 168 -18.71 5.63 7.59
C LEU A 168 -17.63 6.24 6.68
N ASP A 169 -16.37 5.80 6.84
CA ASP A 169 -15.25 6.26 6.00
C ASP A 169 -15.37 5.75 4.55
N ILE A 170 -15.85 4.52 4.38
CA ILE A 170 -16.17 3.95 3.05
C ILE A 170 -17.29 4.75 2.38
N GLN A 171 -18.39 5.03 3.09
CA GLN A 171 -19.48 5.82 2.52
C GLN A 171 -19.02 7.22 2.13
N SER A 172 -18.25 7.88 3.00
CA SER A 172 -17.63 9.18 2.67
C SER A 172 -16.76 9.13 1.41
N ALA A 173 -16.07 8.01 1.16
CA ALA A 173 -15.28 7.77 -0.04
C ALA A 173 -16.16 7.55 -1.29
N LEU A 174 -17.25 6.81 -1.16
CA LEU A 174 -18.20 6.57 -2.25
C LEU A 174 -18.94 7.85 -2.66
N ASP A 175 -19.35 8.66 -1.68
CA ASP A 175 -19.92 10.00 -1.92
C ASP A 175 -18.93 10.91 -2.65
N GLY A 176 -17.63 10.74 -2.38
CA GLY A 176 -16.53 11.40 -3.09
C GLY A 176 -16.27 10.88 -4.51
N GLY A 177 -17.06 9.90 -4.96
CA GLY A 177 -16.96 9.31 -6.29
C GLY A 177 -15.93 8.18 -6.42
N ALA A 178 -15.36 7.68 -5.33
CA ALA A 178 -14.44 6.55 -5.39
C ALA A 178 -15.13 5.31 -5.97
N LYS A 179 -14.49 4.66 -6.95
CA LYS A 179 -15.00 3.41 -7.56
C LYS A 179 -14.38 2.16 -6.96
N GLU A 180 -13.30 2.31 -6.19
CA GLU A 180 -12.61 1.22 -5.53
C GLU A 180 -12.07 1.66 -4.17
N VAL A 181 -12.34 0.83 -3.16
CA VAL A 181 -11.83 0.96 -1.80
C VAL A 181 -10.75 -0.10 -1.57
N VAL A 182 -9.64 0.32 -0.97
CA VAL A 182 -8.56 -0.58 -0.58
C VAL A 182 -8.40 -0.54 0.94
N LEU A 183 -8.68 -1.66 1.62
CA LEU A 183 -8.47 -1.78 3.06
C LEU A 183 -6.97 -1.88 3.34
N THR A 184 -6.49 -1.01 4.22
CA THR A 184 -5.07 -0.93 4.57
C THR A 184 -4.85 -1.03 6.07
N GLY A 185 -3.76 -1.69 6.42
CA GLY A 185 -3.23 -1.73 7.78
C GLY A 185 -1.73 -1.98 7.77
N VAL A 186 -1.12 -2.00 8.96
CA VAL A 186 0.26 -2.48 9.12
C VAL A 186 0.29 -3.99 9.01
N HIS A 187 -0.68 -4.65 9.63
CA HIS A 187 -0.93 -6.09 9.67
C HIS A 187 -2.43 -6.29 9.48
N LEU A 188 -2.91 -6.17 8.24
CA LEU A 188 -4.35 -6.13 7.95
C LEU A 188 -5.07 -7.39 8.44
N GLY A 189 -4.42 -8.55 8.37
CA GLY A 189 -4.96 -9.84 8.83
C GLY A 189 -5.28 -9.88 10.31
N SER A 190 -4.65 -9.04 11.15
CA SER A 190 -4.93 -8.97 12.60
C SER A 190 -6.06 -8.04 12.99
N TRP A 191 -6.74 -7.41 12.02
CA TRP A 191 -7.93 -6.63 12.34
C TRP A 191 -8.92 -7.49 13.15
N GLY A 192 -9.40 -6.93 14.25
CA GLY A 192 -10.39 -7.55 15.13
C GLY A 192 -9.79 -8.39 16.27
N TYR A 193 -8.48 -8.64 16.32
CA TYR A 193 -7.88 -9.41 17.44
C TYR A 193 -8.11 -8.74 18.80
N ASP A 194 -8.16 -7.40 18.84
CA ASP A 194 -8.51 -6.57 19.99
C ASP A 194 -10.02 -6.53 20.31
N PHE A 195 -10.86 -7.04 19.40
CA PHE A 195 -12.32 -7.11 19.52
C PHE A 195 -12.86 -8.55 19.58
N ASP A 196 -12.00 -9.57 19.67
CA ASP A 196 -12.38 -10.98 19.50
C ASP A 196 -13.14 -11.24 18.19
N SER A 197 -12.62 -10.67 17.10
CA SER A 197 -13.18 -10.72 15.74
C SER A 197 -12.07 -10.96 14.72
N HIS A 198 -12.46 -11.09 13.45
CA HIS A 198 -11.56 -11.42 12.35
C HIS A 198 -11.81 -10.55 11.12
N LEU A 199 -10.78 -10.38 10.30
CA LEU A 199 -10.87 -9.66 9.03
C LEU A 199 -12.00 -10.19 8.11
N THR A 200 -12.28 -11.49 8.18
CA THR A 200 -13.43 -12.13 7.49
C THR A 200 -14.74 -11.45 7.85
N GLU A 201 -14.98 -11.18 9.12
CA GLU A 201 -16.21 -10.57 9.61
C GLU A 201 -16.29 -9.08 9.24
N LEU A 202 -15.17 -8.35 9.28
CA LEU A 202 -15.12 -6.99 8.73
C LEU A 202 -15.48 -6.96 7.26
N THR A 203 -14.90 -7.86 6.47
CA THR A 203 -15.10 -7.86 5.01
C THR A 203 -16.55 -8.19 4.67
N LYS A 204 -17.15 -9.18 5.35
CA LYS A 204 -18.59 -9.47 5.24
C LYS A 204 -19.45 -8.27 5.65
N ALA A 205 -19.10 -7.58 6.74
CA ALA A 205 -19.85 -6.41 7.19
C ALA A 205 -19.80 -5.28 6.16
N ILE A 206 -18.63 -4.97 5.60
CA ILE A 206 -18.47 -3.95 4.55
C ILE A 206 -19.29 -4.30 3.31
N LEU A 207 -19.19 -5.55 2.84
CA LEU A 207 -19.95 -6.01 1.67
C LEU A 207 -21.46 -5.93 1.93
N ARG A 208 -21.92 -6.20 3.15
CA ARG A 208 -23.35 -6.11 3.51
C ARG A 208 -23.85 -4.68 3.68
N GLU A 209 -23.04 -3.80 4.26
CA GLU A 209 -23.46 -2.48 4.73
C GLU A 209 -23.10 -1.33 3.78
N THR A 210 -22.40 -1.63 2.68
CA THR A 210 -22.00 -0.64 1.68
C THR A 210 -22.22 -1.15 0.26
N ASP A 211 -22.43 -0.21 -0.67
CA ASP A 211 -22.55 -0.48 -2.11
C ASP A 211 -21.21 -0.31 -2.84
N VAL A 212 -20.10 -0.56 -2.14
CA VAL A 212 -18.74 -0.38 -2.69
C VAL A 212 -18.56 -1.18 -3.99
N PRO A 213 -18.29 -0.55 -5.15
CA PRO A 213 -18.27 -1.29 -6.42
C PRO A 213 -17.11 -2.28 -6.51
N ARG A 214 -15.96 -1.90 -5.91
CA ARG A 214 -14.75 -2.71 -5.87
C ARG A 214 -14.10 -2.58 -4.49
N LEU A 215 -13.93 -3.70 -3.81
CA LEU A 215 -13.23 -3.81 -2.56
C LEU A 215 -11.93 -4.60 -2.78
N ARG A 216 -10.81 -4.08 -2.30
CA ARG A 216 -9.52 -4.76 -2.36
C ARG A 216 -8.89 -4.81 -0.98
N LEU A 217 -8.27 -5.94 -0.68
CA LEU A 217 -7.44 -6.09 0.50
C LEU A 217 -5.99 -5.77 0.12
N SER A 218 -5.29 -5.03 0.99
CA SER A 218 -3.86 -4.76 0.78
C SER A 218 -3.00 -5.96 1.20
N SER A 219 -1.89 -5.73 1.89
CA SER A 219 -0.97 -6.79 2.29
C SER A 219 -1.56 -7.65 3.41
N LEU A 220 -1.52 -8.97 3.25
CA LEU A 220 -2.04 -9.95 4.20
C LEU A 220 -0.96 -10.97 4.58
N GLU A 221 -0.64 -11.05 5.87
CA GLU A 221 0.24 -12.07 6.39
C GLU A 221 -0.32 -13.48 6.08
N PRO A 222 0.48 -14.37 5.45
CA PRO A 222 -0.03 -15.67 4.98
C PRO A 222 -0.62 -16.57 6.07
N TRP A 223 -0.23 -16.38 7.33
CA TRP A 223 -0.65 -17.22 8.45
C TRP A 223 -1.96 -16.78 9.11
N ASP A 224 -2.52 -15.64 8.74
CA ASP A 224 -3.84 -15.21 9.25
C ASP A 224 -5.00 -15.75 8.39
N LEU A 225 -4.69 -16.35 7.24
CA LEU A 225 -5.69 -16.75 6.26
C LEU A 225 -6.00 -18.24 6.40
N SER A 226 -7.26 -18.56 6.68
CA SER A 226 -7.78 -19.93 6.61
C SER A 226 -8.34 -20.22 5.21
N ASN A 227 -8.63 -21.49 4.91
CA ASN A 227 -9.25 -21.85 3.63
C ASN A 227 -10.65 -21.22 3.47
N GLU A 228 -11.41 -21.06 4.57
CA GLU A 228 -12.72 -20.41 4.53
C GLU A 228 -12.63 -18.93 4.16
N PHE A 229 -11.48 -18.28 4.38
CA PHE A 229 -11.27 -16.88 4.00
C PHE A 229 -11.48 -16.66 2.49
N PHE A 230 -11.11 -17.62 1.66
CA PHE A 230 -11.22 -17.48 0.20
C PHE A 230 -12.68 -17.53 -0.30
N SER A 231 -13.62 -18.03 0.49
CA SER A 231 -15.06 -17.99 0.15
C SER A 231 -15.61 -16.55 0.04
N LEU A 232 -14.90 -15.56 0.60
CA LEU A 232 -15.29 -14.15 0.46
C LEU A 232 -15.30 -13.68 -1.01
N TRP A 233 -14.60 -14.36 -1.91
CA TRP A 233 -14.58 -14.06 -3.35
C TRP A 233 -15.79 -14.60 -4.12
N ASP A 234 -16.75 -15.24 -3.45
CA ASP A 234 -18.07 -15.48 -4.04
C ASP A 234 -18.81 -14.15 -4.34
N ASP A 235 -18.43 -13.05 -3.66
CA ASP A 235 -18.87 -11.70 -3.98
C ASP A 235 -17.89 -11.04 -4.99
N ASN A 236 -18.38 -10.80 -6.21
CA ASN A 236 -17.59 -10.22 -7.31
C ASN A 236 -17.09 -8.79 -7.05
N ARG A 237 -17.57 -8.11 -6.00
CA ARG A 237 -17.02 -6.81 -5.59
C ARG A 237 -15.64 -6.98 -4.96
N LEU A 238 -15.30 -8.15 -4.42
CA LEU A 238 -13.98 -8.41 -3.87
C LEU A 238 -12.99 -8.72 -5.00
N MET A 239 -12.00 -7.85 -5.17
CA MET A 239 -11.08 -7.92 -6.30
C MET A 239 -10.15 -9.14 -6.22
N PRO A 240 -9.97 -9.93 -7.31
CA PRO A 240 -9.21 -11.19 -7.31
C PRO A 240 -7.69 -10.96 -7.25
N HIS A 241 -7.23 -10.45 -6.12
CA HIS A 241 -5.85 -10.11 -5.84
C HIS A 241 -5.54 -10.34 -4.36
N LEU A 242 -4.44 -11.04 -4.10
CA LEU A 242 -3.89 -11.28 -2.78
C LEU A 242 -2.42 -10.88 -2.80
N HIS A 243 -2.04 -9.94 -1.92
CA HIS A 243 -0.63 -9.63 -1.69
C HIS A 243 -0.15 -10.31 -0.40
N LEU A 244 0.66 -11.36 -0.57
CA LEU A 244 1.09 -12.28 0.49
C LEU A 244 2.61 -12.16 0.68
N PRO A 245 3.11 -11.32 1.59
CA PRO A 245 4.54 -11.12 1.80
C PRO A 245 5.22 -12.39 2.34
N LEU A 246 5.93 -13.09 1.44
CA LEU A 246 6.67 -14.31 1.76
C LEU A 246 7.96 -14.01 2.54
N GLN A 247 8.70 -12.98 2.12
CA GLN A 247 10.03 -12.57 2.58
C GLN A 247 11.18 -13.49 2.15
N SER A 248 11.01 -14.82 2.19
CA SER A 248 11.99 -15.80 1.67
C SER A 248 11.34 -17.15 1.38
N GLY A 249 11.82 -17.89 0.38
CA GLY A 249 11.38 -19.26 0.10
C GLY A 249 12.11 -20.34 0.90
N SER A 250 13.10 -19.96 1.72
CA SER A 250 13.87 -20.87 2.55
C SER A 250 13.32 -20.95 3.98
N ALA A 251 13.06 -22.16 4.48
CA ALA A 251 12.49 -22.38 5.81
C ALA A 251 13.42 -21.89 6.94
N SER A 252 14.73 -22.07 6.80
CA SER A 252 15.72 -21.60 7.78
C SER A 252 15.83 -20.08 7.80
N THR A 253 15.78 -19.42 6.63
CA THR A 253 15.73 -17.96 6.54
C THR A 253 14.45 -17.40 7.15
N LEU A 254 13.28 -17.97 6.83
CA LEU A 254 11.99 -17.58 7.43
C LEU A 254 12.01 -17.72 8.97
N LYS A 255 12.60 -18.79 9.48
CA LYS A 255 12.78 -19.00 10.94
C LYS A 255 13.66 -17.90 11.56
N ARG A 256 14.77 -17.53 10.91
CA ARG A 256 15.62 -16.41 11.36
C ARG A 256 14.92 -15.05 11.27
N MET A 257 14.03 -14.89 10.30
CA MET A 257 13.17 -13.73 10.15
C MET A 257 12.06 -13.66 11.20
N ARG A 258 11.81 -14.75 11.95
CA ARG A 258 10.65 -14.95 12.83
C ARG A 258 9.31 -14.79 12.10
N ARG A 259 9.19 -15.40 10.93
CA ARG A 259 7.90 -15.51 10.22
C ARG A 259 7.10 -16.68 10.79
N HIS A 260 5.79 -16.53 10.87
CA HIS A 260 4.86 -17.58 11.30
C HIS A 260 4.37 -18.46 10.13
N THR A 261 5.19 -18.59 9.09
CA THR A 261 4.89 -19.42 7.91
C THR A 261 6.11 -20.22 7.49
N THR A 262 5.87 -21.26 6.70
CA THR A 262 6.86 -22.12 6.07
C THR A 262 6.61 -22.15 4.56
N PRO A 263 7.60 -22.55 3.74
CA PRO A 263 7.37 -22.71 2.30
C PRO A 263 6.25 -23.71 2.00
N LYS A 264 6.12 -24.77 2.83
CA LYS A 264 5.04 -25.75 2.74
C LYS A 264 3.66 -25.12 2.97
N SER A 265 3.45 -24.48 4.12
CA SER A 265 2.16 -23.86 4.46
C SER A 265 1.78 -22.72 3.50
N PHE A 266 2.77 -21.95 3.02
CA PHE A 266 2.54 -20.91 2.03
C PHE A 266 2.08 -21.49 0.69
N ARG A 267 2.71 -22.58 0.24
CA ARG A 267 2.31 -23.28 -0.99
C ARG A 267 0.88 -23.80 -0.91
N GLU A 268 0.54 -24.47 0.20
CA GLU A 268 -0.81 -24.98 0.46
C GLU A 268 -1.84 -23.86 0.41
N LEU A 269 -1.56 -22.73 1.07
CA LEU A 269 -2.42 -21.55 1.05
C LEU A 269 -2.63 -20.98 -0.37
N VAL A 270 -1.54 -20.81 -1.13
CA VAL A 270 -1.63 -20.25 -2.50
C VAL A 270 -2.41 -21.16 -3.42
N PHE A 271 -2.24 -22.48 -3.32
CA PHE A 271 -2.99 -23.42 -4.13
C PHE A 271 -4.47 -23.44 -3.74
N ALA A 272 -4.81 -23.42 -2.45
CA ALA A 272 -6.19 -23.27 -2.00
C ALA A 272 -6.84 -21.97 -2.55
N ALA A 273 -6.12 -20.84 -2.51
CA ALA A 273 -6.61 -19.58 -3.07
C ALA A 273 -6.89 -19.68 -4.58
N ARG A 274 -6.01 -20.35 -5.35
CA ARG A 274 -6.15 -20.51 -6.81
C ARG A 274 -7.27 -21.47 -7.21
N GLU A 275 -7.58 -22.44 -6.36
CA GLU A 275 -8.72 -23.35 -6.56
C GLU A 275 -10.06 -22.62 -6.41
N VAL A 276 -10.15 -21.69 -5.45
CA VAL A 276 -11.39 -20.98 -5.13
C VAL A 276 -11.56 -19.70 -5.96
N ILE A 277 -10.46 -19.00 -6.28
CA ILE A 277 -10.49 -17.67 -6.90
C ILE A 277 -9.87 -17.75 -8.31
N PRO A 278 -10.70 -17.86 -9.37
CA PRO A 278 -10.21 -18.00 -10.73
C PRO A 278 -9.32 -16.84 -11.16
N ASN A 279 -8.15 -17.17 -11.71
CA ASN A 279 -7.17 -16.19 -12.19
C ASN A 279 -6.73 -15.15 -11.13
N VAL A 280 -6.74 -15.52 -9.84
CA VAL A 280 -6.27 -14.64 -8.77
C VAL A 280 -4.82 -14.19 -8.97
N ALA A 281 -4.59 -12.90 -8.83
CA ALA A 281 -3.24 -12.34 -8.79
C ALA A 281 -2.64 -12.56 -7.40
N ILE A 282 -1.68 -13.48 -7.27
CA ILE A 282 -0.88 -13.65 -6.06
C ILE A 282 0.41 -12.84 -6.22
N THR A 283 0.58 -11.78 -5.44
CA THR A 283 1.82 -11.00 -5.40
C THR A 283 2.54 -11.11 -4.06
N THR A 284 3.84 -10.84 -4.02
CA THR A 284 4.66 -11.07 -2.82
C THR A 284 5.73 -10.00 -2.62
N ASP A 285 6.35 -10.01 -1.45
CA ASP A 285 7.56 -9.25 -1.15
C ASP A 285 8.66 -10.22 -0.70
N ILE A 286 9.89 -10.03 -1.18
CA ILE A 286 11.05 -10.88 -0.88
C ILE A 286 12.21 -10.00 -0.41
N ILE A 287 12.97 -10.46 0.59
CA ILE A 287 14.18 -9.77 1.07
C ILE A 287 15.41 -10.59 0.69
N ALA A 288 16.23 -10.05 -0.20
CA ALA A 288 17.50 -10.65 -0.61
C ALA A 288 18.64 -10.28 0.35
N GLY A 289 19.51 -11.24 0.67
CA GLY A 289 20.73 -10.96 1.42
C GLY A 289 20.51 -10.81 2.93
N PHE A 290 19.50 -11.48 3.47
CA PHE A 290 19.20 -11.48 4.91
C PHE A 290 20.40 -12.01 5.74
N PRO A 291 20.63 -11.56 6.99
CA PRO A 291 21.76 -12.02 7.79
C PRO A 291 21.80 -13.55 7.94
N GLY A 292 22.92 -14.13 7.53
CA GLY A 292 23.16 -15.58 7.52
C GLY A 292 22.70 -16.31 6.25
N GLU A 293 22.13 -15.64 5.25
CA GLU A 293 21.65 -16.28 4.01
C GLU A 293 22.82 -16.90 3.21
N THR A 294 22.79 -18.22 3.09
CA THR A 294 23.75 -19.04 2.34
C THR A 294 23.42 -19.08 0.84
N GLU A 295 24.24 -19.77 0.04
CA GLU A 295 23.94 -19.94 -1.39
C GLU A 295 22.81 -20.95 -1.62
N GLU A 296 22.77 -22.00 -0.80
CA GLU A 296 21.75 -23.03 -0.81
C GLU A 296 20.38 -22.46 -0.46
N GLU A 297 20.27 -21.65 0.60
CA GLU A 297 19.01 -21.00 0.99
C GLU A 297 18.54 -19.95 -0.03
N PHE A 298 19.48 -19.34 -0.75
CA PHE A 298 19.16 -18.45 -1.86
C PHE A 298 18.60 -19.25 -3.05
N ALA A 299 19.21 -20.38 -3.39
CA ALA A 299 18.71 -21.30 -4.42
C ALA A 299 17.32 -21.86 -4.07
N GLU A 300 17.09 -22.29 -2.82
CA GLU A 300 15.76 -22.68 -2.32
C GLU A 300 14.72 -21.59 -2.55
N THR A 301 15.09 -20.33 -2.32
CA THR A 301 14.20 -19.19 -2.55
C THR A 301 13.88 -19.00 -4.03
N LEU A 302 14.88 -19.12 -4.92
CA LEU A 302 14.65 -19.03 -6.37
C LEU A 302 13.71 -20.12 -6.87
N ASP A 303 13.94 -21.36 -6.46
CA ASP A 303 13.11 -22.50 -6.87
C ASP A 303 11.67 -22.35 -6.36
N PHE A 304 11.50 -21.87 -5.13
CA PHE A 304 10.18 -21.59 -4.59
C PHE A 304 9.45 -20.49 -5.36
N VAL A 305 10.13 -19.40 -5.75
CA VAL A 305 9.51 -18.33 -6.54
C VAL A 305 9.04 -18.84 -7.91
N ARG A 306 9.87 -19.64 -8.59
CA ARG A 306 9.51 -20.26 -9.87
C ARG A 306 8.31 -21.19 -9.74
N GLU A 307 8.31 -22.02 -8.69
CA GLU A 307 7.23 -22.96 -8.42
C GLU A 307 5.90 -22.24 -8.18
N ILE A 308 5.91 -21.23 -7.30
CA ILE A 308 4.69 -20.51 -6.96
C ILE A 308 4.21 -19.67 -8.15
N ASN A 309 5.09 -19.16 -9.01
CA ASN A 309 4.73 -18.42 -10.22
C ASN A 309 3.84 -17.22 -9.89
N PHE A 310 4.43 -16.26 -9.16
CA PHE A 310 3.74 -15.07 -8.69
C PHE A 310 3.32 -14.16 -9.85
N ALA A 311 2.20 -13.46 -9.69
CA ALA A 311 1.71 -12.46 -10.65
C ALA A 311 2.58 -11.19 -10.68
N GLY A 312 3.46 -11.02 -9.69
CA GLY A 312 4.33 -9.88 -9.48
C GLY A 312 4.73 -9.76 -8.01
N GLY A 313 5.40 -8.68 -7.65
CA GLY A 313 5.94 -8.49 -6.31
C GLY A 313 7.13 -7.56 -6.25
N HIS A 314 7.70 -7.40 -5.07
CA HIS A 314 8.89 -6.57 -4.88
C HIS A 314 10.02 -7.37 -4.26
N VAL A 315 11.24 -7.14 -4.76
CA VAL A 315 12.45 -7.67 -4.15
C VAL A 315 13.19 -6.52 -3.47
N PHE A 316 13.29 -6.59 -2.15
CA PHE A 316 14.05 -5.64 -1.35
C PHE A 316 15.46 -6.16 -1.10
N THR A 317 16.45 -5.28 -1.17
CA THR A 317 17.79 -5.58 -0.64
C THR A 317 17.76 -5.42 0.87
N TYR A 318 18.18 -6.43 1.63
CA TYR A 318 18.22 -6.33 3.08
C TYR A 318 19.07 -5.13 3.54
N SER A 319 18.43 -4.27 4.34
CA SER A 319 19.02 -3.06 4.89
C SER A 319 18.93 -3.11 6.42
N PRO A 320 20.05 -3.10 7.16
CA PRO A 320 20.01 -3.12 8.62
C PRO A 320 19.39 -1.83 9.15
N ARG A 321 18.36 -1.97 9.99
CA ARG A 321 17.66 -0.85 10.61
C ARG A 321 17.99 -0.77 12.10
N PRO A 322 18.53 0.36 12.61
CA PRO A 322 18.73 0.55 14.04
C PRO A 322 17.46 0.26 14.83
N GLY A 323 17.57 -0.51 15.92
CA GLY A 323 16.43 -0.96 16.72
C GLY A 323 15.93 -2.37 16.38
N THR A 324 16.24 -2.91 15.19
CA THR A 324 15.81 -4.26 14.81
C THR A 324 16.74 -5.36 15.35
N ALA A 325 16.24 -6.58 15.48
CA ALA A 325 17.05 -7.73 15.88
C ALA A 325 18.03 -8.13 14.77
N ALA A 326 17.59 -8.11 13.51
CA ALA A 326 18.38 -8.48 12.34
C ALA A 326 19.61 -7.57 12.14
N ALA A 327 19.52 -6.29 12.53
CA ALA A 327 20.66 -5.38 12.49
C ALA A 327 21.81 -5.81 13.43
N ARG A 328 21.52 -6.59 14.47
CA ARG A 328 22.49 -7.10 15.45
C ARG A 328 22.93 -8.54 15.17
N MET A 329 22.34 -9.21 14.18
CA MET A 329 22.68 -10.59 13.84
C MET A 329 24.08 -10.68 13.20
N LYS A 330 24.81 -11.75 13.53
CA LYS A 330 26.05 -12.14 12.84
C LYS A 330 25.76 -12.61 11.42
N GLY A 331 26.80 -12.75 10.60
CA GLY A 331 26.66 -13.26 9.23
C GLY A 331 26.02 -12.26 8.26
N GLN A 332 26.26 -10.96 8.45
CA GLN A 332 25.80 -9.93 7.51
C GLN A 332 26.37 -10.20 6.11
N VAL A 333 25.49 -10.43 5.13
CA VAL A 333 25.90 -10.64 3.74
C VAL A 333 26.52 -9.36 3.17
N LYS A 334 27.56 -9.44 2.34
CA LYS A 334 28.21 -8.25 1.76
C LYS A 334 27.26 -7.49 0.82
N PRO A 335 27.23 -6.14 0.82
CA PRO A 335 26.29 -5.36 0.02
C PRO A 335 26.26 -5.71 -1.48
N GLU A 336 27.42 -5.98 -2.07
CA GLU A 336 27.53 -6.39 -3.48
C GLU A 336 26.78 -7.69 -3.77
N LEU A 337 26.94 -8.70 -2.90
CA LEU A 337 26.24 -9.97 -3.04
C LEU A 337 24.73 -9.80 -2.81
N ARG A 338 24.30 -8.95 -1.87
CA ARG A 338 22.86 -8.66 -1.68
C ARG A 338 22.24 -8.06 -2.93
N LYS A 339 22.92 -7.10 -3.57
CA LYS A 339 22.47 -6.46 -4.82
C LYS A 339 22.41 -7.46 -5.97
N LYS A 340 23.43 -8.31 -6.10
CA LYS A 340 23.44 -9.39 -7.11
C LYS A 340 22.24 -10.33 -6.92
N ARG A 341 22.00 -10.79 -5.69
CA ARG A 341 20.87 -11.67 -5.35
C ARG A 341 19.52 -11.00 -5.57
N ASN A 342 19.41 -9.72 -5.25
CA ASN A 342 18.22 -8.91 -5.50
C ASN A 342 17.88 -8.86 -7.00
N HIS A 343 18.87 -8.59 -7.86
CA HIS A 343 18.69 -8.57 -9.31
C HIS A 343 18.24 -9.94 -9.85
N ILE A 344 18.90 -11.03 -9.45
CA ILE A 344 18.52 -12.38 -9.88
C ILE A 344 17.08 -12.73 -9.45
N LEU A 345 16.70 -12.41 -8.20
CA LEU A 345 15.33 -12.65 -7.73
C LEU A 345 14.31 -11.79 -8.47
N HIS A 346 14.67 -10.54 -8.80
CA HIS A 346 13.82 -9.66 -9.58
C HIS A 346 13.55 -10.27 -10.96
N ASP A 347 14.59 -10.75 -11.65
CA ASP A 347 14.44 -11.35 -12.99
C ASP A 347 13.53 -12.58 -12.96
N VAL A 348 13.70 -13.49 -11.99
CA VAL A 348 12.84 -14.68 -11.84
C VAL A 348 11.39 -14.32 -11.51
N LEU A 349 11.18 -13.29 -10.70
CA LEU A 349 9.85 -12.79 -10.37
C LEU A 349 9.19 -12.12 -11.58
N GLU A 350 9.97 -11.40 -12.39
CA GLU A 350 9.51 -10.75 -13.62
C GLU A 350 9.14 -11.79 -14.69
N GLU A 351 9.93 -12.85 -14.86
CA GLU A 351 9.58 -13.99 -15.72
C GLU A 351 8.21 -14.59 -15.35
N SER A 352 7.96 -14.78 -14.06
CA SER A 352 6.66 -15.27 -13.55
C SER A 352 5.52 -14.28 -13.83
N ALA A 353 5.79 -12.98 -13.67
CA ALA A 353 4.82 -11.93 -13.88
C ALA A 353 4.44 -11.77 -15.36
N ILE A 354 5.42 -11.91 -16.29
CA ILE A 354 5.18 -11.95 -17.74
C ILE A 354 4.28 -13.13 -18.08
N TYR A 355 4.62 -14.33 -17.61
CA TYR A 355 3.81 -15.52 -17.86
C TYR A 355 2.37 -15.38 -17.32
N TYR A 356 2.19 -14.74 -16.16
CA TYR A 356 0.85 -14.43 -15.65
C TYR A 356 0.09 -13.49 -16.57
N ARG A 357 0.73 -12.41 -17.05
CA ARG A 357 0.14 -11.42 -17.98
C ARG A 357 -0.27 -12.04 -19.31
N GLU A 358 0.56 -12.90 -19.89
CA GLU A 358 0.30 -13.55 -21.18
C GLU A 358 -1.01 -14.36 -21.19
N LYS A 359 -1.41 -14.94 -20.05
CA LYS A 359 -2.68 -15.68 -19.92
C LYS A 359 -3.91 -14.81 -20.18
N PHE A 360 -3.78 -13.50 -20.07
CA PHE A 360 -4.87 -12.54 -20.25
C PHE A 360 -4.93 -11.94 -21.65
N VAL A 361 -3.97 -12.21 -22.52
CA VAL A 361 -4.07 -11.84 -23.94
C VAL A 361 -5.29 -12.53 -24.55
N GLY A 362 -6.12 -11.76 -25.24
CA GLY A 362 -7.39 -12.18 -25.82
C GLY A 362 -8.56 -12.24 -24.84
N ARG A 363 -8.40 -11.80 -23.58
CA ARG A 363 -9.48 -11.79 -22.58
C ARG A 363 -10.09 -10.39 -22.39
N ASN A 364 -11.35 -10.38 -22.00
CA ASN A 364 -12.03 -9.18 -21.52
C ASN A 364 -11.78 -9.02 -20.02
N VAL A 365 -11.44 -7.80 -19.59
CA VAL A 365 -11.25 -7.46 -18.17
C VAL A 365 -11.90 -6.11 -17.86
N SER A 366 -12.27 -5.91 -16.60
CA SER A 366 -12.77 -4.62 -16.12
C SER A 366 -11.63 -3.73 -15.61
N VAL A 367 -11.43 -2.55 -16.18
CA VAL A 367 -10.31 -1.63 -15.87
C VAL A 367 -10.80 -0.34 -15.24
N LEU A 368 -10.23 0.05 -14.10
CA LEU A 368 -10.38 1.38 -13.50
C LEU A 368 -9.23 2.28 -13.98
N TRP A 369 -9.55 3.37 -14.66
CA TRP A 369 -8.54 4.30 -15.19
C TRP A 369 -8.11 5.32 -14.15
N GLU A 370 -6.80 5.41 -13.90
CA GLU A 370 -6.22 6.27 -12.86
C GLU A 370 -5.48 7.48 -13.42
N SER A 371 -5.06 7.40 -14.69
CA SER A 371 -4.35 8.45 -15.40
C SER A 371 -4.87 8.59 -16.82
N THR A 372 -4.89 9.82 -17.32
CA THR A 372 -5.28 10.14 -18.70
C THR A 372 -4.34 11.22 -19.24
N SER A 373 -3.77 10.98 -20.41
CA SER A 373 -2.85 11.90 -21.09
C SER A 373 -3.35 12.20 -22.50
N GLU A 374 -3.39 13.47 -22.87
CA GLU A 374 -3.75 13.89 -24.23
C GLU A 374 -2.61 13.55 -25.22
N MET A 375 -2.96 12.90 -26.33
CA MET A 375 -2.03 12.41 -27.35
C MET A 375 -2.32 13.01 -28.74
N GLY A 376 -2.93 14.21 -28.79
CA GLY A 376 -3.26 14.92 -30.03
C GLY A 376 -4.28 14.15 -30.87
N GLU A 377 -3.97 13.91 -32.15
CA GLU A 377 -4.87 13.21 -33.10
C GLU A 377 -5.20 11.77 -32.68
N GLN A 378 -4.38 11.14 -31.83
CA GLN A 378 -4.63 9.80 -31.29
C GLN A 378 -5.68 9.77 -30.17
N GLY A 379 -6.19 10.94 -29.75
CA GLY A 379 -7.12 11.07 -28.64
C GLY A 379 -6.41 11.07 -27.29
N TRP A 380 -6.89 10.26 -26.36
CA TRP A 380 -6.38 10.16 -25.00
C TRP A 380 -5.79 8.79 -24.75
N LEU A 381 -4.61 8.73 -24.13
CA LEU A 381 -4.04 7.51 -23.56
C LEU A 381 -4.51 7.39 -22.11
N MET A 382 -5.14 6.27 -21.77
CA MET A 382 -5.53 5.96 -20.40
C MET A 382 -4.63 4.88 -19.83
N GLU A 383 -4.32 5.01 -18.56
CA GLU A 383 -3.58 4.01 -17.80
C GLU A 383 -4.35 3.67 -16.53
N GLY A 384 -4.52 2.38 -16.26
CA GLY A 384 -5.37 1.90 -15.19
C GLY A 384 -4.99 0.52 -14.68
N HIS A 385 -5.82 0.02 -13.76
CA HIS A 385 -5.67 -1.33 -13.21
C HIS A 385 -6.94 -2.15 -13.44
N SER A 386 -6.76 -3.40 -13.86
CA SER A 386 -7.83 -4.38 -13.92
C SER A 386 -8.24 -4.86 -12.52
N GLU A 387 -9.34 -5.62 -12.43
CA GLU A 387 -9.79 -6.29 -11.20
C GLU A 387 -8.68 -7.11 -10.53
N ASN A 388 -7.94 -7.90 -11.31
CA ASN A 388 -6.78 -8.70 -10.89
C ASN A 388 -5.44 -7.93 -10.93
N TYR A 389 -5.49 -6.60 -10.85
CA TYR A 389 -4.32 -5.72 -10.68
C TYR A 389 -3.31 -5.70 -11.85
N LEU A 390 -3.72 -6.09 -13.05
CA LEU A 390 -2.92 -5.89 -14.26
C LEU A 390 -2.89 -4.40 -14.59
N ARG A 391 -1.70 -3.88 -14.94
CA ARG A 391 -1.58 -2.55 -15.51
C ARG A 391 -2.05 -2.59 -16.96
N VAL A 392 -3.02 -1.77 -17.29
CA VAL A 392 -3.63 -1.73 -18.62
C VAL A 392 -3.54 -0.34 -19.21
N ASN A 393 -3.16 -0.27 -20.48
CA ASN A 393 -3.22 0.94 -21.29
C ASN A 393 -4.20 0.76 -22.45
N ALA A 394 -4.97 1.79 -22.76
CA ALA A 394 -5.86 1.83 -23.92
C ALA A 394 -6.02 3.28 -24.42
N PHE A 395 -6.54 3.44 -25.64
CA PHE A 395 -6.87 4.75 -26.21
C PHE A 395 -8.38 5.00 -26.20
N ALA A 396 -8.78 6.25 -25.95
CA ALA A 396 -10.18 6.71 -26.01
C ALA A 396 -10.29 8.10 -26.66
N PRO A 397 -11.45 8.44 -27.25
CA PRO A 397 -11.66 9.77 -27.83
C PRO A 397 -11.79 10.90 -26.79
N PHE A 398 -12.08 10.57 -25.53
CA PHE A 398 -12.21 11.53 -24.42
C PHE A 398 -11.62 10.95 -23.13
N PRO A 399 -11.22 11.78 -22.15
CA PRO A 399 -10.64 11.29 -20.90
C PRO A 399 -11.66 10.45 -20.11
N ARG A 400 -11.18 9.31 -19.58
CA ARG A 400 -11.97 8.34 -18.80
C ARG A 400 -11.49 8.25 -17.33
N TRP A 401 -10.88 9.32 -16.79
CA TRP A 401 -10.33 9.28 -15.43
C TRP A 401 -11.41 8.94 -14.39
N ASN A 402 -11.11 8.00 -13.48
CA ASN A 402 -12.03 7.47 -12.46
C ASN A 402 -13.25 6.70 -13.02
N GLU A 403 -13.18 6.29 -14.27
CA GLU A 403 -14.21 5.47 -14.88
C GLU A 403 -13.78 4.00 -14.96
N VAL A 404 -14.77 3.11 -15.05
CA VAL A 404 -14.56 1.67 -15.19
C VAL A 404 -15.08 1.22 -16.56
N ASP A 405 -14.20 0.63 -17.36
CA ASP A 405 -14.53 0.12 -18.69
C ASP A 405 -14.23 -1.37 -18.84
N GLN A 406 -14.99 -2.03 -19.72
CA GLN A 406 -14.61 -3.36 -20.21
C GLN A 406 -13.58 -3.20 -21.32
N VAL A 407 -12.49 -3.96 -21.24
CA VAL A 407 -11.35 -3.85 -22.15
C VAL A 407 -10.98 -5.23 -22.67
N LEU A 408 -10.94 -5.39 -23.99
CA LEU A 408 -10.31 -6.57 -24.61
C LEU A 408 -8.80 -6.35 -24.65
N LEU A 409 -8.05 -7.23 -23.98
CA LEU A 409 -6.59 -7.17 -23.94
C LEU A 409 -6.01 -7.86 -25.19
N ASN A 410 -5.26 -7.12 -26.00
CA ASN A 410 -4.76 -7.59 -27.30
C ASN A 410 -3.32 -8.09 -27.24
N GLU A 411 -2.49 -7.42 -26.45
CA GLU A 411 -1.06 -7.72 -26.34
C GLU A 411 -0.50 -7.29 -24.98
N THR A 412 0.73 -7.67 -24.71
CA THR A 412 1.54 -7.22 -23.56
C THR A 412 2.91 -6.80 -24.07
N ASP A 413 3.46 -5.71 -23.54
CA ASP A 413 4.84 -5.28 -23.83
C ASP A 413 5.85 -5.80 -22.80
N GLY A 414 5.42 -6.76 -21.97
CA GLY A 414 6.20 -7.27 -20.86
C GLY A 414 5.87 -6.55 -19.57
N GLU A 415 5.60 -5.24 -19.54
CA GLU A 415 5.29 -4.51 -18.30
C GLU A 415 3.79 -4.23 -18.12
N LYS A 416 3.09 -3.95 -19.23
CA LYS A 416 1.69 -3.54 -19.25
C LYS A 416 0.93 -4.32 -20.31
N MET A 417 -0.35 -4.53 -20.04
CA MET A 417 -1.29 -5.00 -21.04
C MET A 417 -1.75 -3.81 -21.89
N LYS A 418 -1.92 -4.03 -23.18
CA LYS A 418 -2.58 -3.08 -24.08
C LYS A 418 -3.88 -3.66 -24.57
N GLY A 419 -4.92 -2.83 -24.59
CA GLY A 419 -6.24 -3.26 -24.99
C GLY A 419 -7.06 -2.19 -25.67
N VAL A 420 -8.28 -2.59 -26.05
CA VAL A 420 -9.27 -1.72 -26.67
C VAL A 420 -10.49 -1.67 -25.76
N ILE A 421 -10.94 -0.45 -25.44
CA ILE A 421 -12.19 -0.25 -24.72
C ILE A 421 -13.35 -0.75 -25.57
N LEU A 422 -14.15 -1.63 -24.99
CA LEU A 422 -15.38 -2.13 -25.60
C LEU A 422 -16.46 -1.07 -25.42
N LYS A 423 -17.20 -0.75 -26.49
CA LYS A 423 -18.36 0.14 -26.41
C LYS A 423 -19.39 -0.50 -25.48
N SER A 424 -19.82 0.23 -24.46
CA SER A 424 -21.00 -0.12 -23.68
C SER A 424 -22.18 -0.24 -24.66
N GLY A 425 -22.76 -1.44 -24.75
CA GLY A 425 -23.91 -1.73 -25.60
C GLY A 425 -25.19 -1.04 -25.14
#